data_AF-A0AAV0MMT1-F1
#
_entry.id   AF-A0AAV0MMT1-F1
#
_cell.length_a   1.000
_cell.length_b   1.000
_cell.length_c   1.000
_cell.angle_alpha   90.00
_cell.angle_beta   90.00
_cell.angle_gamma   90.00
#
_symmetry.space_group_name_H-M   'P 1'
#
loop_
_entity.id
_entity.type
_entity.pdbx_description
1 polymer ?
#
loop_
_entity_poly.entity_id
_entity_poly.type
_entity_poly.pdbx_seq_one_letter_code
_entity_poly.pdbx_strand_id
1 'polypeptide(L)'
;MVSAIFTSLAQSSMHRLSSSSKLSSSLRTPVGIPKLVAPGRLIRISNRGLRPVCFFNSGEEKSKTKLEPQESGLDWPALKRWDVPWEWPTVSLTSLACGISFILTGLVEVQTLPFLGIKYELLSLDEKAELLFVDQSLTTAVVIGVMYSITKSFGPLPEDIYRYDFKEPFDLQRGWLLWAGIGLGSAVLAIALTGFVVSIFNGETQEREADALVRLLPLIGSSGISTGLLLVITGVLAPILEENVFRGFFMVALTKWVPTPIAVVISAAVFALAHLTPGEFPQLFALGTLLGFSYAQTRNLLTPITIHACWNSGVILILTLLQLQGYDIKDILQVTQ
;
A
#
# COMPACT_ATOMS: atom_id res chain seq x y z
N MET A 1 -9.71 8.91 -1.04
CA MET A 1 -10.34 7.59 -0.80
C MET A 1 -10.61 7.32 0.68
N VAL A 2 -9.65 7.57 1.59
CA VAL A 2 -9.77 7.33 3.05
C VAL A 2 -10.87 8.15 3.71
N SER A 3 -10.88 9.47 3.55
CA SER A 3 -11.95 10.34 4.07
C SER A 3 -13.33 9.87 3.59
N ALA A 4 -13.45 9.48 2.31
CA ALA A 4 -14.71 8.95 1.78
C ALA A 4 -15.10 7.57 2.39
N ILE A 5 -14.14 6.66 2.59
CA ILE A 5 -14.35 5.32 3.19
C ILE A 5 -14.72 5.43 4.68
N PHE A 6 -14.02 6.27 5.45
CA PHE A 6 -14.30 6.47 6.88
C PHE A 6 -15.55 7.32 7.13
N THR A 7 -15.87 8.29 6.27
CA THR A 7 -17.13 9.06 6.36
C THR A 7 -18.34 8.13 6.19
N SER A 8 -18.27 7.13 5.31
CA SER A 8 -19.32 6.10 5.15
C SER A 8 -19.41 5.13 6.33
N LEU A 9 -18.27 4.69 6.90
CA LEU A 9 -18.27 3.88 8.12
C LEU A 9 -18.82 4.67 9.33
N ALA A 10 -18.51 5.96 9.43
CA ALA A 10 -19.06 6.83 10.45
C ALA A 10 -20.57 7.09 10.24
N GLN A 11 -21.03 7.38 9.01
CA GLN A 11 -22.44 7.58 8.69
C GLN A 11 -23.27 6.30 8.90
N SER A 12 -22.77 5.14 8.47
CA SER A 12 -23.46 3.85 8.66
C SER A 12 -23.49 3.39 10.12
N SER A 13 -22.47 3.70 10.91
CA SER A 13 -22.44 3.47 12.36
C SER A 13 -23.41 4.39 13.11
N MET A 14 -23.48 5.67 12.75
CA MET A 14 -24.45 6.62 13.32
C MET A 14 -25.89 6.24 12.97
N HIS A 15 -26.15 5.71 11.78
CA HIS A 15 -27.49 5.24 11.38
C HIS A 15 -27.91 3.98 12.15
N ARG A 16 -26.98 3.07 12.48
CA ARG A 16 -27.24 1.89 13.35
C ARG A 16 -27.42 2.26 14.82
N LEU A 17 -26.69 3.25 15.31
CA LEU A 17 -26.84 3.76 16.68
C LEU A 17 -28.17 4.52 16.86
N SER A 18 -28.64 5.22 15.82
CA SER A 18 -29.98 5.84 15.80
C SER A 18 -31.11 4.79 15.83
N SER A 19 -30.97 3.69 15.07
CA SER A 19 -31.96 2.60 15.05
C SER A 19 -31.92 1.68 16.28
N SER A 20 -30.86 1.75 17.11
CA SER A 20 -30.67 0.90 18.29
C SER A 20 -31.03 1.61 19.61
N SER A 21 -31.87 2.65 19.58
CA SER A 21 -32.34 3.37 20.78
C SER A 21 -33.55 2.72 21.48
N LYS A 22 -33.90 1.47 21.13
CA LYS A 22 -34.94 0.70 21.82
C LYS A 22 -34.41 -0.68 22.25
N LEU A 23 -33.65 -0.73 23.33
CA LEU A 23 -33.77 -1.83 24.28
C LEU A 23 -33.29 -1.38 25.67
N SER A 24 -34.26 -1.08 26.51
CA SER A 24 -34.09 -0.73 27.92
C SER A 24 -33.91 -2.00 28.77
N SER A 25 -32.99 -1.88 29.74
CA SER A 25 -33.04 -2.42 31.10
C SER A 25 -33.21 -3.94 31.32
N SER A 26 -32.16 -4.58 31.83
CA SER A 26 -32.26 -5.36 33.09
C SER A 26 -30.89 -5.60 33.72
N LEU A 27 -30.72 -5.07 34.94
CA LEU A 27 -29.62 -5.38 35.86
C LEU A 27 -29.76 -6.81 36.42
N ARG A 28 -28.62 -7.49 36.66
CA ARG A 28 -28.23 -8.02 38.00
C ARG A 28 -26.86 -8.72 37.96
N THR A 29 -25.98 -8.32 38.86
CA THR A 29 -24.79 -9.06 39.33
C THR A 29 -25.19 -10.12 40.37
N PRO A 30 -24.32 -11.09 40.69
CA PRO A 30 -23.48 -10.90 41.90
C PRO A 30 -22.04 -11.47 41.84
N VAL A 31 -21.15 -10.68 42.44
CA VAL A 31 -20.03 -10.97 43.37
C VAL A 31 -19.53 -12.42 43.55
N GLY A 32 -18.20 -12.58 43.47
CA GLY A 32 -17.44 -13.67 44.11
C GLY A 32 -15.91 -13.49 44.00
N ILE A 33 -15.27 -12.99 45.07
CA ILE A 33 -13.80 -12.97 45.29
C ILE A 33 -13.47 -14.11 46.28
N PRO A 34 -12.32 -14.81 46.14
CA PRO A 34 -11.37 -14.78 47.26
C PRO A 34 -9.88 -14.70 46.86
N LYS A 35 -9.23 -13.68 47.45
CA LYS A 35 -7.95 -13.64 48.19
C LYS A 35 -6.64 -14.24 47.62
N LEU A 36 -5.67 -13.32 47.53
CA LEU A 36 -4.21 -13.50 47.61
C LEU A 36 -3.75 -14.42 48.78
N VAL A 37 -2.72 -15.22 48.49
CA VAL A 37 -1.66 -15.61 49.44
C VAL A 37 -0.31 -15.58 48.70
N ALA A 38 0.69 -14.95 49.30
CA ALA A 38 2.12 -14.98 48.94
C ALA A 38 2.93 -15.26 50.24
N PRO A 39 4.27 -15.37 50.22
CA PRO A 39 5.17 -16.09 49.31
C PRO A 39 6.06 -17.10 50.08
N GLY A 40 6.63 -18.10 49.38
CA GLY A 40 7.48 -19.12 49.98
C GLY A 40 8.77 -19.40 49.19
N ARG A 41 9.85 -18.76 49.65
CA ARG A 41 11.26 -19.23 49.72
C ARG A 41 12.01 -19.74 48.47
N LEU A 42 13.09 -19.02 48.19
CA LEU A 42 14.28 -19.37 47.39
C LEU A 42 14.78 -20.81 47.57
N ILE A 43 15.09 -21.48 46.45
CA ILE A 43 16.18 -22.45 46.36
C ILE A 43 17.06 -22.09 45.16
N ARG A 44 18.32 -21.81 45.49
CA ARG A 44 19.45 -21.52 44.61
C ARG A 44 20.09 -22.86 44.23
N ILE A 45 20.02 -23.28 42.97
CA ILE A 45 20.85 -24.38 42.46
C ILE A 45 21.82 -23.80 41.44
N SER A 46 23.07 -23.71 41.90
CA SER A 46 24.26 -23.51 41.10
C SER A 46 24.53 -24.78 40.32
N ASN A 47 24.66 -24.70 38.99
CA ASN A 47 25.41 -25.69 38.24
C ASN A 47 26.50 -25.01 37.43
N ARG A 48 27.74 -25.22 37.90
CA ARG A 48 28.99 -24.87 37.23
C ARG A 48 29.25 -25.85 36.10
N GLY A 49 29.76 -25.33 34.99
CA GLY A 49 30.75 -25.99 34.16
C GLY A 49 30.20 -26.89 33.06
N LEU A 50 30.43 -26.48 31.81
CA LEU A 50 31.44 -27.11 30.93
C LEU A 50 31.52 -26.32 29.61
N ARG A 51 32.65 -25.65 29.40
CA ARG A 51 33.12 -25.23 28.07
C ARG A 51 33.97 -26.37 27.51
N PRO A 52 33.93 -26.67 26.21
CA PRO A 52 35.06 -27.29 25.54
C PRO A 52 35.82 -26.22 24.75
N VAL A 53 37.04 -25.94 25.20
CA VAL A 53 38.12 -25.35 24.41
C VAL A 53 39.28 -26.33 24.52
N CYS A 54 39.81 -26.81 23.40
CA CYS A 54 41.20 -27.24 23.15
C CYS A 54 41.32 -27.42 21.62
N PHE A 55 41.98 -26.54 20.87
CA PHE A 55 43.43 -26.32 20.65
C PHE A 55 44.12 -27.31 19.68
N PHE A 56 44.52 -26.74 18.53
CA PHE A 56 45.71 -26.96 17.69
C PHE A 56 46.00 -28.34 17.05
N ASN A 57 46.21 -28.39 15.72
CA ASN A 57 47.56 -28.22 15.15
C ASN A 57 47.56 -27.93 13.63
N SER A 58 48.70 -27.40 13.19
CA SER A 58 49.10 -26.83 11.90
C SER A 58 49.42 -27.84 10.77
N GLY A 59 49.30 -27.36 9.53
CA GLY A 59 50.07 -27.87 8.38
C GLY A 59 49.25 -28.40 7.19
N GLU A 60 49.02 -27.56 6.18
CA GLU A 60 49.35 -27.79 4.76
C GLU A 60 48.60 -26.77 3.87
N GLU A 61 49.36 -25.84 3.28
CA GLU A 61 48.93 -25.04 2.14
C GLU A 61 48.61 -25.97 0.97
N LYS A 62 47.33 -26.10 0.62
CA LYS A 62 46.93 -26.48 -0.73
C LYS A 62 45.95 -25.45 -1.26
N SER A 63 46.47 -24.64 -2.16
CA SER A 63 45.76 -23.99 -3.27
C SER A 63 44.44 -24.72 -3.58
N LYS A 64 43.33 -24.12 -3.14
CA LYS A 64 42.01 -24.42 -3.66
C LYS A 64 41.52 -23.14 -4.31
N THR A 65 41.83 -23.02 -5.59
CA THR A 65 41.10 -22.18 -6.53
C THR A 65 39.62 -22.49 -6.33
N LYS A 66 38.90 -21.57 -5.69
CA LYS A 66 37.46 -21.63 -5.54
C LYS A 66 36.89 -21.44 -6.94
N LEU A 67 36.60 -22.56 -7.61
CA LEU A 67 35.74 -22.59 -8.79
C LEU A 67 34.36 -22.12 -8.31
N GLU A 68 34.12 -20.81 -8.45
CA GLU A 68 32.78 -20.25 -8.44
C GLU A 68 31.97 -20.98 -9.54
N PRO A 69 30.77 -21.51 -9.25
CA PRO A 69 29.93 -22.05 -10.29
C PRO A 69 29.58 -20.91 -11.23
N GLN A 70 29.98 -21.03 -12.50
CA GLN A 70 29.56 -20.14 -13.55
C GLN A 70 28.05 -20.35 -13.76
N GLU A 71 27.22 -19.58 -13.04
CA GLU A 71 25.78 -19.54 -13.27
C GLU A 71 25.53 -18.96 -14.67
N SER A 72 25.36 -19.86 -15.64
CA SER A 72 24.87 -19.56 -16.99
C SER A 72 23.34 -19.36 -17.00
N GLY A 73 22.84 -18.65 -15.99
CA GLY A 73 21.44 -18.26 -15.87
C GLY A 73 21.21 -16.90 -16.50
N LEU A 74 20.08 -16.73 -17.19
CA LEU A 74 19.62 -15.46 -17.73
C LEU A 74 19.64 -14.38 -16.62
N ASP A 75 20.62 -13.47 -16.62
CA ASP A 75 20.89 -12.53 -15.51
C ASP A 75 19.90 -11.36 -15.49
N TRP A 76 18.61 -11.65 -15.22
CA TRP A 76 17.55 -10.65 -15.15
C TRP A 76 17.54 -9.94 -13.79
N PRO A 77 17.65 -8.60 -13.73
CA PRO A 77 17.56 -7.84 -12.49
C PRO A 77 16.30 -8.14 -11.67
N ALA A 78 15.18 -8.42 -12.36
CA ALA A 78 13.90 -8.76 -11.75
C ALA A 78 13.91 -10.05 -10.91
N LEU A 79 14.89 -10.94 -11.12
CA LEU A 79 15.02 -12.19 -10.36
C LEU A 79 15.95 -12.06 -9.15
N LYS A 80 16.80 -11.02 -9.12
CA LYS A 80 17.74 -10.78 -8.02
C LYS A 80 16.98 -10.38 -6.74
N ARG A 81 17.47 -10.78 -5.58
CA ARG A 81 16.92 -10.34 -4.28
C ARG A 81 17.57 -9.01 -3.86
N TRP A 82 16.94 -8.30 -2.93
CA TRP A 82 17.62 -7.21 -2.23
C TRP A 82 18.38 -7.77 -1.03
N ASP A 83 19.44 -7.08 -0.65
CA ASP A 83 20.09 -7.31 0.64
C ASP A 83 19.30 -6.55 1.71
N VAL A 84 18.53 -7.27 2.53
CA VAL A 84 17.58 -6.67 3.48
C VAL A 84 18.16 -6.72 4.90
N PRO A 85 18.47 -5.57 5.53
CA PRO A 85 19.18 -5.55 6.81
C PRO A 85 18.30 -5.85 8.03
N TRP A 86 16.98 -5.85 7.88
CA TRP A 86 16.03 -6.06 8.97
C TRP A 86 15.38 -7.45 8.93
N GLU A 87 14.82 -7.87 10.07
CA GLU A 87 14.16 -9.16 10.26
C GLU A 87 12.62 -9.02 10.27
N TRP A 88 11.90 -10.14 10.31
CA TRP A 88 10.42 -10.15 10.26
C TRP A 88 9.79 -9.29 11.39
N PRO A 89 10.27 -9.24 12.65
CA PRO A 89 9.68 -8.32 13.63
C PRO A 89 9.62 -6.86 13.17
N THR A 90 10.65 -6.38 12.47
CA THR A 90 10.69 -5.03 11.89
C THR A 90 9.69 -4.88 10.76
N VAL A 91 9.60 -5.86 9.85
CA VAL A 91 8.65 -5.81 8.73
C VAL A 91 7.21 -5.83 9.23
N SER A 92 6.91 -6.61 10.28
CA SER A 92 5.59 -6.64 10.95
C SER A 92 5.28 -5.29 11.56
N LEU A 93 6.18 -4.80 12.40
CA LEU A 93 5.96 -3.58 13.17
C LEU A 93 5.85 -2.35 12.27
N THR A 94 6.72 -2.22 11.27
CA THR A 94 6.67 -1.09 10.34
C THR A 94 5.41 -1.15 9.48
N SER A 95 5.01 -2.33 8.95
CA SER A 95 3.78 -2.45 8.17
C SER A 95 2.55 -2.12 9.01
N LEU A 96 2.50 -2.62 10.25
CA LEU A 96 1.45 -2.30 11.20
C LEU A 96 1.43 -0.81 11.56
N ALA A 97 2.59 -0.21 11.81
CA ALA A 97 2.71 1.22 12.11
C ALA A 97 2.23 2.07 10.94
N CYS A 98 2.58 1.73 9.69
CA CYS A 98 2.09 2.40 8.50
C CYS A 98 0.56 2.30 8.39
N GLY A 99 0.00 1.10 8.58
CA GLY A 99 -1.45 0.90 8.55
C GLY A 99 -2.20 1.66 9.66
N ILE A 100 -1.67 1.63 10.89
CA ILE A 100 -2.23 2.40 12.01
C ILE A 100 -2.13 3.89 11.74
N SER A 101 -0.98 4.39 11.27
CA SER A 101 -0.81 5.80 10.91
C SER A 101 -1.82 6.25 9.87
N PHE A 102 -2.02 5.46 8.82
CA PHE A 102 -3.00 5.72 7.77
C PHE A 102 -4.44 5.77 8.30
N ILE A 103 -4.81 4.85 9.19
CA ILE A 103 -6.15 4.84 9.81
C ILE A 103 -6.31 6.05 10.75
N LEU A 104 -5.29 6.35 11.56
CA LEU A 104 -5.34 7.44 12.53
C LEU A 104 -5.43 8.80 11.87
N THR A 105 -4.71 9.05 10.76
CA THR A 105 -4.82 10.33 10.04
C THR A 105 -6.24 10.56 9.54
N GLY A 106 -6.89 9.55 8.94
CA GLY A 106 -8.29 9.65 8.53
C GLY A 106 -9.28 9.81 9.69
N LEU A 107 -9.06 9.14 10.83
CA LEU A 107 -9.92 9.30 12.02
C LEU A 107 -9.77 10.68 12.66
N VAL A 108 -8.55 11.24 12.66
CA VAL A 108 -8.30 12.59 13.15
C VAL A 108 -9.05 13.61 12.30
N GLU A 109 -9.07 13.46 10.98
CA GLU A 109 -9.83 14.34 10.08
C GLU A 109 -11.33 14.34 10.44
N VAL A 110 -11.96 13.15 10.52
CA VAL A 110 -13.39 13.00 10.82
C VAL A 110 -13.78 13.63 12.16
N GLN A 111 -12.88 13.63 13.16
CA GLN A 111 -13.12 14.27 14.46
C GLN A 111 -12.77 15.76 14.50
N THR A 112 -11.83 16.19 13.68
CA THR A 112 -11.36 17.58 13.66
C THR A 112 -12.39 18.50 13.00
N LEU A 113 -13.08 18.05 11.95
CA LEU A 113 -14.07 18.88 11.25
C LEU A 113 -15.20 19.38 12.16
N PRO A 114 -15.90 18.53 12.94
CA PRO A 114 -16.95 19.01 13.85
C PRO A 114 -16.40 19.86 14.98
N PHE A 115 -15.18 19.56 15.47
CA PHE A 115 -14.53 20.32 16.53
C PHE A 115 -14.22 21.77 16.10
N LEU A 116 -13.84 21.96 14.84
CA LEU A 116 -13.64 23.28 14.23
C LEU A 116 -14.95 23.96 13.81
N GLY A 117 -16.11 23.32 14.02
CA GLY A 117 -17.41 23.82 13.60
C GLY A 117 -17.65 23.72 12.09
N ILE A 118 -16.82 22.98 11.35
CA ILE A 118 -16.92 22.79 9.90
C ILE A 118 -17.97 21.72 9.61
N LYS A 119 -19.02 22.10 8.89
CA LYS A 119 -20.07 21.17 8.44
C LYS A 119 -19.75 20.67 7.04
N TYR A 120 -19.16 19.47 6.94
CA TYR A 120 -18.72 18.87 5.68
C TYR A 120 -19.80 18.88 4.58
N GLU A 121 -21.06 18.60 4.92
CA GLU A 121 -22.16 18.55 3.96
C GLU A 121 -22.49 19.90 3.30
N LEU A 122 -22.15 21.01 3.97
CA LEU A 122 -22.39 22.37 3.47
C LEU A 122 -21.23 22.92 2.64
N LEU A 123 -20.09 22.22 2.60
CA LEU A 123 -18.93 22.63 1.82
C LEU A 123 -19.22 22.51 0.33
N SER A 124 -18.74 23.49 -0.42
CA SER A 124 -18.64 23.42 -1.87
C SER A 124 -17.74 22.25 -2.30
N LEU A 125 -17.85 21.84 -3.56
CA LEU A 125 -17.03 20.76 -4.11
C LEU A 125 -15.54 21.12 -4.09
N ASP A 126 -15.21 22.40 -4.32
CA ASP A 126 -13.84 22.91 -4.26
C ASP A 126 -13.26 22.83 -2.84
N GLU A 127 -14.03 23.25 -1.82
CA GLU A 127 -13.62 23.12 -0.42
C GLU A 127 -13.45 21.65 0.00
N LYS A 128 -14.31 20.75 -0.51
CA LYS A 128 -14.16 19.30 -0.30
C LYS A 128 -12.87 18.77 -0.94
N ALA A 129 -12.53 19.22 -2.16
CA ALA A 129 -11.30 18.83 -2.83
C ALA A 129 -10.05 19.37 -2.10
N GLU A 130 -10.08 20.60 -1.60
CA GLU A 130 -9.01 21.18 -0.79
C GLU A 130 -8.80 20.39 0.50
N LEU A 131 -9.87 20.02 1.19
CA LEU A 131 -9.79 19.22 2.40
C LEU A 131 -9.18 17.83 2.12
N LEU A 132 -9.62 17.16 1.06
CA LEU A 132 -9.05 15.87 0.64
C LEU A 132 -7.57 15.99 0.27
N PHE A 133 -7.15 17.10 -0.32
CA PHE A 133 -5.75 17.36 -0.64
C PHE A 133 -4.90 17.50 0.63
N VAL A 134 -5.40 18.22 1.63
CA VAL A 134 -4.72 18.37 2.92
C VAL A 134 -4.63 17.03 3.64
N ASP A 135 -5.72 16.27 3.70
CA ASP A 135 -5.73 14.92 4.30
C ASP A 135 -4.73 13.98 3.64
N GLN A 136 -4.75 13.90 2.31
CA GLN A 136 -3.82 13.05 1.56
C GLN A 136 -2.37 13.49 1.79
N SER A 137 -2.09 14.79 1.82
CA SER A 137 -0.75 15.33 2.06
C SER A 137 -0.25 14.96 3.45
N LEU A 138 -1.08 15.14 4.48
CA LEU A 138 -0.75 14.78 5.86
C LEU A 138 -0.53 13.28 6.00
N THR A 139 -1.45 12.47 5.48
CA THR A 139 -1.34 10.99 5.51
C THR A 139 -0.05 10.53 4.83
N THR A 140 0.27 11.09 3.66
CA THR A 140 1.50 10.78 2.92
C THR A 140 2.73 11.10 3.77
N ALA A 141 2.80 12.30 4.35
CA ALA A 141 3.93 12.73 5.16
C ALA A 141 4.11 11.89 6.43
N VAL A 142 3.01 11.59 7.14
CA VAL A 142 3.04 10.81 8.39
C VAL A 142 3.48 9.37 8.13
N VAL A 143 2.86 8.69 7.16
CA VAL A 143 3.15 7.27 6.89
C VAL A 143 4.59 7.10 6.39
N ILE A 144 5.01 7.94 5.42
CA ILE A 144 6.39 7.94 4.92
C ILE A 144 7.37 8.27 6.07
N GLY A 145 7.06 9.29 6.87
CA GLY A 145 7.88 9.68 8.01
C GLY A 145 8.07 8.56 9.04
N VAL A 146 6.99 7.85 9.39
CA VAL A 146 7.04 6.69 10.30
C VAL A 146 7.88 5.57 9.70
N MET A 147 7.63 5.22 8.44
CA MET A 147 8.37 4.18 7.73
C MET A 147 9.87 4.46 7.71
N TYR A 148 10.28 5.65 7.26
CA TYR A 148 11.69 6.05 7.20
C TYR A 148 12.33 6.18 8.58
N SER A 149 11.60 6.65 9.59
CA SER A 149 12.13 6.77 10.95
C SER A 149 12.53 5.40 11.51
N ILE A 150 11.73 4.37 11.23
CA ILE A 150 12.04 3.00 11.65
C ILE A 150 13.20 2.44 10.82
N THR A 151 13.15 2.52 9.48
CA THR A 151 14.17 1.90 8.61
C THR A 151 15.53 2.58 8.70
N LYS A 152 15.59 3.88 9.01
CA LYS A 152 16.86 4.63 9.19
C LYS A 152 17.72 4.07 10.32
N SER A 153 17.12 3.41 11.32
CA SER A 153 17.86 2.78 12.42
C SER A 153 18.78 1.62 11.98
N PHE A 154 18.60 1.11 10.76
CA PHE A 154 19.39 0.02 10.17
C PHE A 154 20.50 0.49 9.21
N GLY A 155 20.82 1.80 9.22
CA GLY A 155 21.77 2.38 8.27
C GLY A 155 23.24 1.95 8.46
N PRO A 156 24.07 2.01 7.40
CA PRO A 156 23.72 2.46 6.05
C PRO A 156 22.90 1.40 5.29
N LEU A 157 21.83 1.84 4.62
CA LEU A 157 21.01 0.98 3.78
C LEU A 157 21.70 0.76 2.42
N PRO A 158 21.51 -0.41 1.77
CA PRO A 158 21.93 -0.61 0.40
C PRO A 158 21.38 0.44 -0.56
N GLU A 159 22.19 0.83 -1.55
CA GLU A 159 21.89 1.94 -2.48
C GLU A 159 20.70 1.69 -3.40
N ASP A 160 20.23 0.44 -3.51
CA ASP A 160 19.10 0.03 -4.34
C ASP A 160 17.78 -0.08 -3.57
N ILE A 161 17.76 0.27 -2.27
CA ILE A 161 16.55 0.43 -1.45
C ILE A 161 16.17 1.91 -1.41
N TYR A 162 14.90 2.23 -1.69
CA TYR A 162 14.38 3.60 -1.80
C TYR A 162 15.15 4.48 -2.81
N ARG A 163 15.62 3.88 -3.91
CA ARG A 163 16.38 4.59 -4.94
C ARG A 163 15.45 5.41 -5.84
N TYR A 164 15.80 6.69 -5.99
CA TYR A 164 15.22 7.63 -6.95
C TYR A 164 16.33 8.14 -7.86
N ASP A 165 16.40 7.61 -9.08
CA ASP A 165 17.47 7.98 -10.01
C ASP A 165 16.91 8.48 -11.34
N PHE A 166 17.14 9.75 -11.66
CA PHE A 166 16.67 10.35 -12.90
C PHE A 166 17.59 10.08 -14.10
N LYS A 167 18.76 9.48 -13.87
CA LYS A 167 19.75 9.21 -14.91
C LYS A 167 19.29 8.10 -15.86
N GLU A 168 19.81 8.16 -17.08
CA GLU A 168 19.65 7.13 -18.12
C GLU A 168 18.19 6.65 -18.32
N PRO A 169 17.22 7.57 -18.53
CA PRO A 169 15.79 7.24 -18.53
C PRO A 169 15.37 6.20 -19.57
N PHE A 170 16.15 6.03 -20.64
CA PHE A 170 15.85 5.14 -21.76
C PHE A 170 16.81 3.95 -21.90
N ASP A 171 17.62 3.67 -20.88
CA ASP A 171 18.45 2.45 -20.88
C ASP A 171 17.57 1.19 -21.01
N LEU A 172 18.01 0.23 -21.84
CA LEU A 172 17.22 -0.96 -22.16
C LEU A 172 17.05 -1.89 -20.95
N GLN A 173 18.01 -1.94 -20.03
CA GLN A 173 17.96 -2.84 -18.89
C GLN A 173 17.28 -2.19 -17.68
N ARG A 174 17.54 -0.91 -17.41
CA ARG A 174 17.13 -0.23 -16.17
C ARG A 174 16.51 1.15 -16.38
N GLY A 175 16.35 1.61 -17.62
CA GLY A 175 15.84 2.93 -17.93
C GLY A 175 14.44 3.14 -17.38
N TRP A 176 14.33 4.00 -16.37
CA TRP A 176 13.11 4.10 -15.58
C TRP A 176 11.90 4.57 -16.40
N LEU A 177 12.13 5.42 -17.40
CA LEU A 177 11.07 5.98 -18.25
C LEU A 177 10.69 5.02 -19.38
N LEU A 178 11.67 4.32 -19.97
CA LEU A 178 11.40 3.25 -20.93
C LEU A 178 10.54 2.15 -20.30
N TRP A 179 10.96 1.65 -19.15
CA TRP A 179 10.21 0.61 -18.43
C TRP A 179 8.86 1.12 -17.90
N ALA A 180 8.74 2.41 -17.59
CA ALA A 180 7.44 3.01 -17.28
C ALA A 180 6.51 3.00 -18.50
N GLY A 181 7.01 3.33 -19.70
CA GLY A 181 6.22 3.27 -20.94
C GLY A 181 5.79 1.85 -21.31
N ILE A 182 6.72 0.89 -21.26
CA ILE A 182 6.43 -0.55 -21.47
C ILE A 182 5.42 -1.03 -20.43
N GLY A 183 5.64 -0.65 -19.17
CA GLY A 183 4.74 -0.95 -18.06
C GLY A 183 3.33 -0.45 -18.33
N LEU A 184 3.16 0.83 -18.63
CA LEU A 184 1.86 1.44 -18.89
C LEU A 184 1.11 0.75 -20.05
N GLY A 185 1.79 0.47 -21.17
CA GLY A 185 1.20 -0.30 -22.27
C GLY A 185 0.78 -1.71 -21.87
N SER A 186 1.61 -2.38 -21.06
CA SER A 186 1.30 -3.70 -20.49
C SER A 186 0.13 -3.65 -19.50
N ALA A 187 -0.01 -2.55 -18.73
CA ALA A 187 -1.10 -2.36 -17.78
C ALA A 187 -2.45 -2.28 -18.50
N VAL A 188 -2.52 -1.46 -19.56
CA VAL A 188 -3.74 -1.32 -20.38
C VAL A 188 -4.13 -2.67 -20.97
N LEU A 189 -3.18 -3.42 -21.54
CA LEU A 189 -3.45 -4.74 -22.08
C LEU A 189 -3.89 -5.73 -21.00
N ALA A 190 -3.18 -5.80 -19.87
CA ALA A 190 -3.49 -6.72 -18.78
C ALA A 190 -4.88 -6.48 -18.19
N ILE A 191 -5.27 -5.21 -18.03
CA ILE A 191 -6.57 -4.84 -17.49
C ILE A 191 -7.69 -5.11 -18.50
N ALA A 192 -7.48 -4.81 -19.78
CA ALA A 192 -8.43 -5.18 -20.83
C ALA A 192 -8.65 -6.71 -20.91
N LEU A 193 -7.58 -7.50 -20.83
CA LEU A 193 -7.65 -8.96 -20.79
C LEU A 193 -8.34 -9.46 -19.52
N THR A 194 -8.03 -8.89 -18.36
CA THR A 194 -8.67 -9.26 -17.10
C THR A 194 -10.18 -8.98 -17.15
N GLY A 195 -10.58 -7.83 -17.69
CA GLY A 195 -11.99 -7.47 -17.90
C GLY A 195 -12.69 -8.46 -18.84
N PHE A 196 -12.06 -8.83 -19.95
CA PHE A 196 -12.57 -9.84 -20.88
C PHE A 196 -12.70 -11.22 -20.24
N VAL A 197 -11.72 -11.66 -19.46
CA VAL A 197 -11.78 -12.94 -18.75
C VAL A 197 -12.93 -12.94 -17.75
N VAL A 198 -13.05 -11.88 -16.94
CA VAL A 198 -14.13 -11.74 -15.96
C VAL A 198 -15.51 -11.73 -16.63
N SER A 199 -15.66 -11.11 -17.79
CA SER A 199 -16.94 -11.06 -18.51
C SER A 199 -17.39 -12.42 -19.06
N ILE A 200 -16.45 -13.33 -19.34
CA ILE A 200 -16.79 -14.71 -19.72
C ILE A 200 -17.35 -15.50 -18.53
N PHE A 201 -16.82 -15.28 -17.32
CA PHE A 201 -17.21 -16.03 -16.13
C PHE A 201 -18.47 -15.49 -15.43
N ASN A 202 -18.73 -14.18 -15.53
CA ASN A 202 -19.87 -13.54 -14.88
C ASN A 202 -20.87 -13.01 -15.92
N GLY A 203 -21.96 -13.75 -16.14
CA GLY A 203 -23.04 -13.38 -17.07
C GLY A 203 -23.94 -12.21 -16.63
N GLU A 204 -23.75 -11.62 -15.46
CA GLU A 204 -24.52 -10.46 -14.98
C GLU A 204 -23.64 -9.41 -14.27
N THR A 205 -23.66 -8.20 -14.86
CA THR A 205 -23.49 -6.84 -14.31
C THR A 205 -22.48 -6.56 -13.17
N GLN A 206 -21.32 -6.07 -13.61
CA GLN A 206 -20.57 -4.86 -13.23
C GLN A 206 -21.04 -3.96 -12.05
N GLU A 207 -21.39 -4.49 -10.87
CA GLU A 207 -21.40 -3.67 -9.63
C GLU A 207 -19.96 -3.33 -9.13
N ARG A 208 -18.93 -3.66 -9.92
CA ARG A 208 -17.53 -3.77 -9.48
C ARG A 208 -16.72 -2.48 -9.48
N GLU A 209 -17.20 -1.39 -10.07
CA GLU A 209 -16.36 -0.21 -10.38
C GLU A 209 -16.82 1.07 -9.67
N ALA A 210 -17.88 0.96 -8.87
CA ALA A 210 -18.62 2.11 -8.41
C ALA A 210 -18.02 2.74 -7.16
N ASP A 211 -17.76 1.99 -6.09
CA ASP A 211 -17.83 2.64 -4.77
C ASP A 211 -16.69 3.66 -4.50
N ALA A 212 -15.46 3.40 -4.94
CA ALA A 212 -14.35 4.34 -4.74
C ALA A 212 -14.38 5.50 -5.76
N LEU A 213 -14.59 5.19 -7.05
CA LEU A 213 -14.63 6.18 -8.13
C LEU A 213 -15.89 7.04 -8.09
N VAL A 214 -17.07 6.47 -7.79
CA VAL A 214 -18.34 7.20 -7.65
C VAL A 214 -18.27 8.20 -6.51
N ARG A 215 -17.52 7.94 -5.44
CA ARG A 215 -17.31 8.91 -4.37
C ARG A 215 -16.50 10.12 -4.81
N LEU A 216 -15.59 9.93 -5.77
CA LEU A 216 -14.78 11.01 -6.34
C LEU A 216 -15.47 11.67 -7.54
N LEU A 217 -16.45 11.00 -8.15
CA LEU A 217 -17.14 11.46 -9.34
C LEU A 217 -17.75 12.87 -9.21
N PRO A 218 -18.37 13.28 -8.09
CA PRO A 218 -18.85 14.65 -7.91
C PRO A 218 -17.76 15.72 -8.00
N LEU A 219 -16.49 15.36 -7.75
CA LEU A 219 -15.34 16.28 -7.83
C LEU A 219 -14.73 16.31 -9.24
N ILE A 220 -14.95 15.26 -10.03
CA ILE A 220 -14.45 15.16 -11.40
C ILE A 220 -15.27 16.11 -12.27
N GLY A 221 -14.59 17.01 -12.99
CA GLY A 221 -15.24 17.92 -13.93
C GLY A 221 -16.16 18.98 -13.30
N SER A 222 -16.22 19.09 -11.97
CA SER A 222 -17.03 20.10 -11.28
C SER A 222 -16.45 21.51 -11.41
N SER A 223 -15.12 21.62 -11.28
CA SER A 223 -14.34 22.83 -11.52
C SER A 223 -12.91 22.46 -11.92
N GLY A 224 -12.17 23.42 -12.48
CA GLY A 224 -10.74 23.25 -12.77
C GLY A 224 -9.89 23.06 -11.51
N ILE A 225 -10.28 23.68 -10.38
CA ILE A 225 -9.58 23.56 -9.10
C ILE A 225 -9.79 22.17 -8.51
N SER A 226 -11.04 21.72 -8.38
CA SER A 226 -11.39 20.38 -7.89
C SER A 226 -10.70 19.28 -8.69
N THR A 227 -10.77 19.36 -10.02
CA THR A 227 -10.13 18.37 -10.91
C THR A 227 -8.61 18.42 -10.78
N GLY A 228 -8.02 19.62 -10.71
CA GLY A 228 -6.58 19.81 -10.54
C GLY A 228 -6.06 19.22 -9.22
N LEU A 229 -6.76 19.47 -8.11
CA LEU A 229 -6.43 18.89 -6.81
C LEU A 229 -6.55 17.37 -6.82
N LEU A 230 -7.60 16.83 -7.45
CA LEU A 230 -7.78 15.39 -7.58
C LEU A 230 -6.65 14.72 -8.36
N LEU A 231 -6.15 15.37 -9.43
CA LEU A 231 -4.97 14.90 -10.17
C LEU A 231 -3.70 14.91 -9.31
N VAL A 232 -3.50 15.92 -8.46
CA VAL A 232 -2.35 15.93 -7.53
C VAL A 232 -2.47 14.83 -6.47
N ILE A 233 -3.66 14.65 -5.90
CA ILE A 233 -3.93 13.60 -4.90
C ILE A 233 -3.66 12.22 -5.49
N THR A 234 -4.32 11.88 -6.61
CA THR A 234 -4.33 10.53 -7.18
C THR A 234 -3.16 10.24 -8.10
N GLY A 235 -2.60 11.26 -8.74
CA GLY A 235 -1.49 11.17 -9.69
C GLY A 235 -0.12 11.43 -9.08
N VAL A 236 -0.03 12.00 -7.87
CA VAL A 236 1.26 12.32 -7.23
C VAL A 236 1.33 11.77 -5.81
N LEU A 237 0.48 12.26 -4.91
CA LEU A 237 0.60 11.94 -3.48
C LEU A 237 0.33 10.47 -3.17
N ALA A 238 -0.75 9.90 -3.71
CA ALA A 238 -1.08 8.49 -3.50
C ALA A 238 -0.03 7.54 -4.11
N PRO A 239 0.41 7.70 -5.39
CA PRO A 239 1.49 6.88 -5.94
C PRO A 239 2.79 6.96 -5.14
N ILE A 240 3.20 8.17 -4.71
CA ILE A 240 4.39 8.32 -3.87
C ILE A 240 4.22 7.53 -2.57
N LEU A 241 3.12 7.73 -1.84
CA LEU A 241 2.85 7.00 -0.60
C LEU A 241 2.88 5.47 -0.82
N GLU A 242 2.05 5.00 -1.74
CA GLU A 242 1.78 3.58 -1.93
C GLU A 242 3.01 2.84 -2.48
N GLU A 243 3.72 3.40 -3.47
CA GLU A 243 4.91 2.73 -4.00
C GLU A 243 6.06 2.68 -2.98
N ASN A 244 6.19 3.68 -2.10
CA ASN A 244 7.16 3.61 -1.01
C ASN A 244 6.83 2.48 -0.03
N VAL A 245 5.56 2.35 0.37
CA VAL A 245 5.12 1.32 1.32
C VAL A 245 5.16 -0.07 0.71
N PHE A 246 4.55 -0.27 -0.46
CA PHE A 246 4.38 -1.59 -1.05
C PHE A 246 5.61 -2.09 -1.81
N ARG A 247 6.32 -1.22 -2.54
CA ARG A 247 7.48 -1.60 -3.36
C ARG A 247 8.77 -1.31 -2.62
N GLY A 248 8.94 -0.08 -2.16
CA GLY A 248 10.15 0.38 -1.46
C GLY A 248 10.43 -0.38 -0.17
N PHE A 249 9.38 -0.70 0.59
CA PHE A 249 9.49 -1.41 1.87
C PHE A 249 9.00 -2.86 1.80
N PHE A 250 7.69 -3.08 1.66
CA PHE A 250 7.07 -4.39 1.93
C PHE A 250 7.54 -5.48 0.97
N MET A 251 7.50 -5.23 -0.35
CA MET A 251 7.99 -6.18 -1.36
C MET A 251 9.48 -6.46 -1.20
N VAL A 252 10.30 -5.42 -1.06
CA VAL A 252 11.75 -5.54 -0.84
C VAL A 252 12.03 -6.41 0.38
N ALA A 253 11.35 -6.14 1.49
CA ALA A 253 11.50 -6.88 2.73
C ALA A 253 11.17 -8.38 2.57
N LEU A 254 10.12 -8.73 1.82
CA LEU A 254 9.75 -10.12 1.53
C LEU A 254 10.86 -10.88 0.79
N THR A 255 11.67 -10.20 -0.04
CA THR A 255 12.75 -10.85 -0.80
C THR A 255 13.83 -11.48 0.08
N LYS A 256 13.88 -11.15 1.37
CA LYS A 256 14.73 -11.82 2.36
C LYS A 256 14.39 -13.31 2.50
N TRP A 257 13.10 -13.66 2.44
CA TRP A 257 12.62 -15.01 2.71
C TRP A 257 12.16 -15.75 1.45
N VAL A 258 11.67 -15.04 0.44
CA VAL A 258 11.14 -15.64 -0.79
C VAL A 258 11.84 -15.09 -2.05
N PRO A 259 11.87 -15.85 -3.17
CA PRO A 259 12.30 -15.33 -4.46
C PRO A 259 11.53 -14.06 -4.87
N THR A 260 12.20 -13.16 -5.59
CA THR A 260 11.64 -11.86 -6.01
C THR A 260 10.30 -11.97 -6.74
N PRO A 261 10.08 -12.90 -7.70
CA PRO A 261 8.77 -13.06 -8.32
C PRO A 261 7.64 -13.39 -7.33
N ILE A 262 7.94 -14.18 -6.29
CA ILE A 262 6.96 -14.52 -5.25
C ILE A 262 6.68 -13.30 -4.36
N ALA A 263 7.71 -12.52 -4.02
CA ALA A 263 7.54 -11.26 -3.28
C ALA A 263 6.67 -10.25 -4.05
N VAL A 264 6.84 -10.16 -5.38
CA VAL A 264 6.00 -9.32 -6.26
C VAL A 264 4.54 -9.74 -6.17
N VAL A 265 4.25 -11.04 -6.31
CA VAL A 265 2.88 -11.58 -6.24
C VAL A 265 2.24 -11.34 -4.88
N ILE A 266 2.96 -11.60 -3.79
CA ILE A 266 2.45 -11.38 -2.43
C ILE A 266 2.17 -9.89 -2.19
N SER A 267 3.12 -9.01 -2.58
CA SER A 267 2.93 -7.57 -2.44
C SER A 267 1.75 -7.06 -3.26
N ALA A 268 1.58 -7.53 -4.50
CA ALA A 268 0.45 -7.19 -5.36
C ALA A 268 -0.90 -7.63 -4.77
N ALA A 269 -0.97 -8.81 -4.16
CA ALA A 269 -2.18 -9.28 -3.49
C ALA A 269 -2.52 -8.42 -2.27
N VAL A 270 -1.53 -8.09 -1.44
CA VAL A 270 -1.73 -7.22 -0.27
C VAL A 270 -2.13 -5.80 -0.69
N PHE A 271 -1.51 -5.26 -1.76
CA PHE A 271 -1.90 -3.98 -2.38
C PHE A 271 -3.37 -3.99 -2.80
N ALA A 272 -3.81 -5.01 -3.56
CA ALA A 272 -5.19 -5.11 -4.01
C ALA A 272 -6.19 -5.28 -2.84
N LEU A 273 -5.85 -6.07 -1.81
CA LEU A 273 -6.69 -6.23 -0.63
C LEU A 273 -6.79 -4.93 0.20
N ALA A 274 -5.73 -4.13 0.26
CA ALA A 274 -5.71 -2.87 1.02
C ALA A 274 -6.68 -1.82 0.47
N HIS A 275 -7.13 -1.95 -0.79
CA HIS A 275 -8.13 -1.06 -1.38
C HIS A 275 -9.55 -1.34 -0.90
N LEU A 276 -9.80 -2.51 -0.29
CA LEU A 276 -11.11 -2.90 0.25
C LEU A 276 -12.25 -2.85 -0.77
N THR A 277 -11.93 -3.04 -2.06
CA THR A 277 -12.86 -3.13 -3.18
C THR A 277 -12.78 -4.52 -3.83
N PRO A 278 -13.46 -5.56 -3.28
CA PRO A 278 -13.36 -6.93 -3.81
C PRO A 278 -13.71 -7.05 -5.30
N GLY A 279 -14.53 -6.12 -5.81
CA GLY A 279 -14.88 -6.01 -7.21
C GLY A 279 -13.68 -5.72 -8.13
N GLU A 280 -12.77 -4.86 -7.68
CA GLU A 280 -11.61 -4.38 -8.44
C GLU A 280 -10.35 -5.23 -8.20
N PHE A 281 -10.43 -6.23 -7.32
CA PHE A 281 -9.29 -7.04 -6.93
C PHE A 281 -8.49 -7.60 -8.13
N PRO A 282 -9.11 -8.22 -9.16
CA PRO A 282 -8.36 -8.75 -10.31
C PRO A 282 -7.54 -7.67 -11.03
N GLN A 283 -8.13 -6.50 -11.26
CA GLN A 283 -7.50 -5.36 -11.95
C GLN A 283 -6.38 -4.75 -11.10
N LEU A 284 -6.63 -4.53 -9.80
CA LEU A 284 -5.65 -4.00 -8.86
C LEU A 284 -4.49 -4.98 -8.63
N PHE A 285 -4.76 -6.28 -8.62
CA PHE A 285 -3.74 -7.31 -8.53
C PHE A 285 -2.86 -7.35 -9.80
N ALA A 286 -3.46 -7.24 -10.98
CA ALA A 286 -2.74 -7.17 -12.25
C ALA A 286 -1.84 -5.93 -12.33
N LEU A 287 -2.38 -4.74 -12.03
CA LEU A 287 -1.60 -3.51 -11.93
C LEU A 287 -0.51 -3.65 -10.87
N GLY A 288 -0.87 -4.21 -9.71
CA GLY A 288 0.04 -4.37 -8.58
C GLY A 288 1.26 -5.24 -8.91
N THR A 289 1.03 -6.32 -9.66
CA THR A 289 2.06 -7.24 -10.15
C THR A 289 2.99 -6.54 -11.12
N LEU A 290 2.44 -5.77 -12.06
CA LEU A 290 3.22 -5.01 -13.04
C LEU A 290 4.12 -3.97 -12.36
N LEU A 291 3.58 -3.20 -11.42
CA LEU A 291 4.35 -2.21 -10.65
C LEU A 291 5.50 -2.88 -9.90
N GLY A 292 5.22 -4.00 -9.21
CA GLY A 292 6.25 -4.78 -8.50
C GLY A 292 7.34 -5.33 -9.44
N PHE A 293 6.95 -5.87 -10.60
CA PHE A 293 7.89 -6.34 -11.62
C PHE A 293 8.75 -5.20 -12.16
N SER A 294 8.15 -4.05 -12.50
CA SER A 294 8.88 -2.90 -13.01
C SER A 294 9.94 -2.40 -12.03
N TYR A 295 9.63 -2.40 -10.73
CA TYR A 295 10.58 -2.01 -9.69
C TYR A 295 11.70 -3.05 -9.51
N ALA A 296 11.35 -4.35 -9.56
CA ALA A 296 12.34 -5.41 -9.51
C ALA A 296 13.33 -5.35 -10.69
N GLN A 297 12.84 -4.97 -11.87
CA GLN A 297 13.64 -4.80 -13.07
C GLN A 297 14.54 -3.55 -13.03
N THR A 298 13.99 -2.38 -12.68
CA THR A 298 14.73 -1.11 -12.77
C THR A 298 15.51 -0.75 -11.51
N ARG A 299 15.12 -1.31 -10.35
CA ARG A 299 15.63 -0.90 -9.02
C ARG A 299 15.48 0.59 -8.76
N ASN A 300 14.42 1.18 -9.30
CA ASN A 300 14.16 2.62 -9.22
C ASN A 300 12.69 2.87 -8.97
N LEU A 301 12.35 3.53 -7.86
CA LEU A 301 10.96 3.79 -7.48
C LEU A 301 10.26 4.76 -8.44
N LEU A 302 11.01 5.56 -9.20
CA LEU A 302 10.42 6.42 -10.24
C LEU A 302 9.65 5.61 -11.28
N THR A 303 10.07 4.38 -11.59
CA THR A 303 9.38 3.53 -12.58
C THR A 303 7.95 3.18 -12.16
N PRO A 304 7.72 2.46 -11.04
CA PRO A 304 6.36 2.14 -10.62
C PRO A 304 5.56 3.40 -10.25
N ILE A 305 6.18 4.44 -9.64
CA ILE A 305 5.47 5.69 -9.34
C ILE A 305 4.93 6.32 -10.62
N THR A 306 5.72 6.35 -11.70
CA THR A 306 5.28 6.91 -12.98
C THR A 306 4.15 6.09 -13.59
N ILE A 307 4.25 4.76 -13.61
CA ILE A 307 3.18 3.89 -14.15
C ILE A 307 1.89 4.13 -13.37
N HIS A 308 1.97 4.11 -12.03
CA HIS A 308 0.83 4.28 -11.14
C HIS A 308 0.20 5.68 -11.29
N ALA A 309 1.03 6.73 -11.31
CA ALA A 309 0.60 8.11 -11.55
C ALA A 309 -0.12 8.27 -12.90
N CYS A 310 0.45 7.72 -13.97
CA CYS A 310 -0.14 7.78 -15.31
C CYS A 310 -1.45 7.00 -15.38
N TRP A 311 -1.54 5.83 -14.74
CA TRP A 311 -2.77 5.06 -14.67
C TRP A 311 -3.89 5.84 -13.99
N ASN A 312 -3.65 6.32 -12.76
CA ASN A 312 -4.65 7.06 -11.99
C ASN A 312 -5.06 8.36 -12.69
N SER A 313 -4.09 9.13 -13.17
CA SER A 313 -4.36 10.38 -13.88
C SER A 313 -5.11 10.14 -15.19
N GLY A 314 -4.75 9.08 -15.92
CA GLY A 314 -5.43 8.68 -17.16
C GLY A 314 -6.91 8.42 -16.94
N VAL A 315 -7.26 7.68 -15.88
CA VAL A 315 -8.65 7.43 -15.50
C VAL A 315 -9.39 8.75 -15.22
N ILE A 316 -8.84 9.62 -14.36
CA ILE A 316 -9.48 10.90 -14.03
C ILE A 316 -9.65 11.79 -15.26
N LEU A 317 -8.64 11.87 -16.13
CA LEU A 317 -8.70 12.68 -17.35
C LEU A 317 -9.73 12.16 -18.34
N ILE A 318 -9.80 10.83 -18.55
CA ILE A 318 -10.81 10.22 -19.43
C ILE A 318 -12.21 10.49 -18.90
N LEU A 319 -12.45 10.30 -17.61
CA LEU A 319 -13.75 10.58 -16.99
C LEU A 319 -14.12 12.07 -17.10
N THR A 320 -13.15 12.97 -16.90
CA THR A 320 -13.35 14.42 -17.08
C THR A 320 -13.74 14.74 -18.52
N LEU A 321 -13.05 14.16 -19.51
CA LEU A 321 -13.34 14.39 -20.93
C LEU A 321 -14.74 13.89 -21.31
N LEU A 322 -15.13 12.70 -20.85
CA LEU A 322 -16.47 12.16 -21.09
C LEU A 322 -17.56 13.03 -20.48
N GLN A 323 -17.37 13.51 -19.25
CA GLN A 323 -18.30 14.40 -18.58
C GLN A 323 -18.41 15.77 -19.30
N LEU A 324 -17.29 16.32 -19.78
CA LEU A 324 -17.28 17.54 -20.60
C LEU A 324 -18.00 17.36 -21.95
N GLN A 325 -18.05 16.14 -22.48
CA GLN A 325 -18.83 15.79 -23.67
C GLN A 325 -20.32 15.57 -23.39
N GLY A 326 -20.76 15.65 -22.13
CA GLY A 326 -22.15 15.49 -21.72
C GLY A 326 -22.59 14.06 -21.45
N TYR A 327 -21.66 13.11 -21.33
CA TYR A 327 -22.00 11.76 -20.89
C TYR A 327 -22.25 11.72 -19.37
N ASP A 328 -23.31 11.04 -18.95
CA ASP A 328 -23.48 10.70 -17.53
C ASP A 328 -22.59 9.49 -17.21
N ILE A 329 -21.53 9.75 -16.44
CA ILE A 329 -20.58 8.72 -16.04
C ILE A 329 -21.25 7.64 -15.17
N LYS A 330 -22.31 7.96 -14.42
CA LYS A 330 -23.02 6.95 -13.59
C LYS A 330 -23.71 5.92 -14.46
N ASP A 331 -24.29 6.36 -15.58
CA ASP A 331 -24.91 5.48 -16.57
C ASP A 331 -23.86 4.60 -17.25
N ILE A 332 -22.68 5.14 -17.56
CA ILE A 332 -21.54 4.39 -18.13
C ILE A 332 -21.03 3.33 -17.14
N LEU A 333 -20.93 3.69 -15.86
CA LEU A 333 -20.45 2.80 -14.80
C LEU A 333 -21.53 1.83 -14.28
N GLN A 334 -22.74 1.84 -14.87
CA GLN A 334 -23.88 0.99 -14.46
C GLN A 334 -24.24 1.12 -12.97
N VAL A 335 -24.04 2.30 -12.38
CA VAL A 335 -24.30 2.54 -10.97
C VAL A 335 -25.74 3.02 -10.83
N THR A 336 -26.65 2.11 -10.53
CA THR A 336 -28.06 2.45 -10.27
C THR A 336 -28.19 3.46 -9.12
N GLN A 337 -29.10 4.43 -9.27
CA GLN A 337 -29.34 5.54 -8.34
C GLN A 337 -29.72 5.10 -6.92
#